data_AF-A0A2V6F7E5-F1
#
_entry.id   AF-A0A2V6F7E5-F1
#
_cell.length_a   1.000
_cell.length_b   1.000
_cell.length_c   1.000
_cell.angle_alpha   90.00
_cell.angle_beta   90.00
_cell.angle_gamma   90.00
#
_symmetry.space_group_name_H-M   'P 1'
#
loop_
_entity.id
_entity.type
_entity.pdbx_description
1 polymer ?
#
loop_
_entity_poly.entity_id
_entity_poly.type
_entity_poly.pdbx_seq_one_letter_code
_entity_poly.pdbx_strand_id
1 'polypeptide(L)'
;MNLPYDIFKAWVDTTVFVAVKRVKKALWPRIDQRSVTIITFPKRHRIKKTKEFAEHASKAEFSSWFADGGDEYLSYADAASTAVMRKIVAAGKPLGEMADVQRGVTPFNLTEKPTHSTSRPAFRGKVRRYVFERGDQCFIRFDRSLAEPKPERYFLGLRLLLRELISRQFQLQAVKVTADFVTNKSMQSLLPSSNGPDLNYFLGVINSRLMSWYFLRRSNVAQRDDFPKIVLKETRSLPIRPIDRSDHADKSRHDRMVKLVEEMLEMHKKLGVAKTPQEKTSLERQIAATDTQIDGLVYDLYGLTEDEIKIVEGPP
;
A
#
# COMPACT_ATOMS: atom_id res chain seq x y z
N MET A 1 -11.34 -4.76 28.44
CA MET A 1 -10.89 -3.47 29.01
C MET A 1 -11.64 -2.38 28.25
N ASN A 2 -12.77 -1.91 28.79
CA ASN A 2 -13.49 -0.79 28.20
C ASN A 2 -12.63 0.45 28.38
N LEU A 3 -12.21 1.06 27.28
CA LEU A 3 -11.48 2.32 27.33
C LEU A 3 -12.43 3.40 27.91
N PRO A 4 -11.96 4.23 28.84
CA PRO A 4 -12.76 5.34 29.38
C PRO A 4 -13.13 6.32 28.26
N TYR A 5 -14.42 6.68 28.21
CA TYR A 5 -15.04 7.42 27.11
C TYR A 5 -14.56 8.88 26.93
N ASP A 6 -13.79 9.43 27.89
CA ASP A 6 -13.40 10.84 27.91
C ASP A 6 -11.88 11.10 27.96
N ILE A 7 -11.03 10.10 27.69
CA ILE A 7 -9.57 10.31 27.71
C ILE A 7 -9.03 10.84 26.38
N PHE A 8 -9.74 10.63 25.27
CA PHE A 8 -9.25 11.00 23.94
C PHE A 8 -10.08 12.15 23.37
N LYS A 9 -9.41 13.20 22.90
CA LYS A 9 -10.05 14.21 22.05
C LYS A 9 -10.49 13.50 20.76
N ALA A 10 -11.79 13.25 20.61
CA ALA A 10 -12.36 12.70 19.41
C ALA A 10 -12.77 13.83 18.44
N TRP A 11 -12.70 13.56 17.14
CA TRP A 11 -13.25 14.41 16.09
C TRP A 11 -14.08 13.55 15.13
N VAL A 12 -14.96 14.20 14.39
CA VAL A 12 -15.79 13.56 13.36
C VAL A 12 -15.35 14.08 12.00
N ASP A 13 -14.79 13.19 11.18
CA ASP A 13 -14.59 13.49 9.77
C ASP A 13 -15.94 13.45 9.06
N THR A 14 -16.26 14.49 8.28
CA THR A 14 -17.60 14.69 7.71
C THR A 14 -17.56 14.55 6.18
N THR A 15 -18.38 13.65 5.66
CA THR A 15 -18.73 13.58 4.23
C THR A 15 -20.23 13.64 4.08
N VAL A 16 -20.73 14.53 3.22
CA VAL A 16 -22.16 14.69 2.95
C VAL A 16 -22.45 14.29 1.51
N PHE A 17 -23.41 13.39 1.33
CA PHE A 17 -23.97 13.06 0.03
C PHE A 17 -25.26 13.84 -0.20
N VAL A 18 -25.30 14.61 -1.27
CA VAL A 18 -26.53 15.27 -1.72
C VAL A 18 -27.04 14.53 -2.95
N ALA A 19 -28.15 13.82 -2.76
CA ALA A 19 -28.80 13.01 -3.77
C ALA A 19 -30.28 13.37 -3.92
N VAL A 20 -30.83 13.16 -5.12
CA VAL A 20 -32.25 13.37 -5.41
C VAL A 20 -32.99 12.04 -5.40
N LYS A 21 -34.12 11.99 -4.69
CA LYS A 21 -34.99 10.80 -4.67
C LYS A 21 -35.48 10.48 -6.08
N ARG A 22 -35.30 9.23 -6.51
CA ARG A 22 -35.84 8.76 -7.80
C ARG A 22 -37.36 8.62 -7.72
N VAL A 23 -38.03 8.99 -8.80
CA VAL A 23 -39.48 8.78 -8.97
C VAL A 23 -39.80 7.30 -9.21
N LYS A 24 -38.98 6.62 -10.02
CA LYS A 24 -39.09 5.18 -10.31
C LYS A 24 -38.00 4.39 -9.57
N LYS A 25 -38.36 3.19 -9.08
CA LYS A 25 -37.37 2.24 -8.54
C LYS A 25 -36.40 1.85 -9.65
N ALA A 26 -35.11 1.84 -9.34
CA ALA A 26 -34.09 1.30 -10.23
C ALA A 26 -33.85 -0.18 -9.92
N LEU A 27 -33.40 -0.95 -10.92
CA LEU A 27 -32.94 -2.33 -10.75
C LEU A 27 -31.46 -2.36 -10.34
N TRP A 28 -31.02 -3.48 -9.76
CA TRP A 28 -29.62 -3.73 -9.43
C TRP A 28 -29.01 -4.65 -10.49
N PRO A 29 -27.78 -4.40 -10.98
CA PRO A 29 -26.88 -3.29 -10.65
C PRO A 29 -27.35 -1.94 -11.22
N ARG A 30 -26.92 -0.84 -10.58
CA ARG A 30 -27.30 0.53 -10.94
C ARG A 30 -26.48 1.00 -12.15
N ILE A 31 -27.06 0.94 -13.35
CA ILE A 31 -26.36 1.30 -14.60
C ILE A 31 -26.59 2.75 -15.06
N ASP A 32 -27.69 3.40 -14.61
CA ASP A 32 -28.02 4.74 -15.08
C ASP A 32 -27.03 5.78 -14.57
N GLN A 33 -26.45 6.57 -15.47
CA GLN A 33 -25.65 7.74 -15.10
C GLN A 33 -26.49 8.74 -14.30
N ARG A 34 -26.06 9.01 -13.07
CA ARG A 34 -26.60 9.97 -12.13
C ARG A 34 -25.47 10.61 -11.34
N SER A 35 -25.34 11.92 -11.51
CA SER A 35 -24.46 12.73 -10.69
C SER A 35 -24.96 12.79 -9.24
N VAL A 36 -24.05 12.56 -8.29
CA VAL A 36 -24.21 12.84 -6.86
C VAL A 36 -23.20 13.94 -6.50
N THR A 37 -23.63 14.90 -5.69
CA THR A 37 -22.69 15.85 -5.08
C THR A 37 -22.14 15.22 -3.81
N ILE A 38 -20.82 15.17 -3.71
CA ILE A 38 -20.11 14.77 -2.50
C ILE A 38 -19.49 16.02 -1.91
N ILE A 39 -19.63 16.22 -0.61
CA ILE A 39 -19.00 17.32 0.10
C ILE A 39 -18.08 16.68 1.14
N THR A 40 -16.78 16.70 0.86
CA THR A 40 -15.77 16.04 1.69
C THR A 40 -14.92 17.11 2.36
N PHE A 41 -15.04 17.21 3.68
CA PHE A 41 -14.22 18.13 4.46
C PHE A 41 -12.87 17.49 4.81
N PRO A 42 -11.78 18.28 4.90
CA PRO A 42 -10.50 17.77 5.36
C PRO A 42 -10.59 17.15 6.75
N LYS A 43 -9.65 16.27 7.09
CA LYS A 43 -9.60 15.66 8.42
C LYS A 43 -9.51 16.72 9.51
N ARG A 44 -10.26 16.53 10.60
CA ARG A 44 -10.34 17.45 11.74
C ARG A 44 -10.81 18.87 11.37
N HIS A 45 -11.37 19.06 10.17
CA HIS A 45 -11.86 20.35 9.73
C HIS A 45 -13.08 20.77 10.54
N ARG A 46 -13.03 21.97 11.12
CA ARG A 46 -14.16 22.56 11.83
C ARG A 46 -14.91 23.45 10.87
N ILE A 47 -16.08 23.01 10.43
CA ILE A 47 -17.00 23.79 9.58
C ILE A 47 -17.42 25.05 10.36
N LYS A 48 -17.15 26.24 9.81
CA LYS A 48 -17.47 27.53 10.44
C LYS A 48 -18.59 28.29 9.72
N LYS A 49 -18.73 28.09 8.41
CA LYS A 49 -19.65 28.84 7.54
C LYS A 49 -20.30 27.92 6.51
N THR A 50 -21.52 28.25 6.10
CA THR A 50 -22.28 27.50 5.09
C THR A 50 -21.64 27.51 3.71
N LYS A 51 -20.87 28.56 3.36
CA LYS A 51 -20.16 28.65 2.08
C LYS A 51 -19.16 27.52 1.87
N GLU A 52 -18.59 26.97 2.95
CA GLU A 52 -17.61 25.88 2.90
C GLU A 52 -18.18 24.62 2.23
N PHE A 53 -19.50 24.40 2.30
CA PHE A 53 -20.13 23.26 1.63
C PHE A 53 -20.00 23.33 0.11
N ALA A 54 -20.05 24.53 -0.47
CA ALA A 54 -19.83 24.71 -1.90
C ALA A 54 -18.34 24.63 -2.27
N GLU A 55 -17.46 25.11 -1.38
CA GLU A 55 -16.00 25.07 -1.57
C GLU A 55 -15.43 23.65 -1.53
N HIS A 56 -16.06 22.75 -0.77
CA HIS A 56 -15.70 21.34 -0.65
C HIS A 56 -16.57 20.39 -1.49
N ALA A 57 -17.46 20.93 -2.33
CA ALA A 57 -18.34 20.14 -3.17
C ALA A 57 -17.59 19.62 -4.42
N SER A 58 -17.71 18.32 -4.65
CA SER A 58 -17.27 17.65 -5.87
C SER A 58 -18.42 16.83 -6.46
N LYS A 59 -18.27 16.46 -7.74
CA LYS A 59 -19.23 15.59 -8.43
C LYS A 59 -18.67 14.19 -8.52
N ALA A 60 -19.51 13.21 -8.22
CA ALA A 60 -19.26 11.80 -8.50
C ALA A 60 -20.36 11.24 -9.38
N GLU A 61 -20.01 10.24 -10.18
CA GLU A 61 -20.93 9.52 -11.04
C GLU A 61 -21.40 8.25 -10.33
N PHE A 62 -22.65 8.20 -9.89
CA PHE A 62 -23.13 7.15 -8.99
C PHE A 62 -23.09 5.76 -9.62
N SER A 63 -23.43 5.62 -10.90
CA SER A 63 -23.34 4.32 -11.59
C SER A 63 -21.90 3.83 -11.74
N SER A 64 -20.93 4.74 -11.68
CA SER A 64 -19.52 4.37 -11.82
C SER A 64 -19.01 3.53 -10.65
N TRP A 65 -19.61 3.65 -9.47
CA TRP A 65 -19.22 2.87 -8.29
C TRP A 65 -19.59 1.38 -8.38
N PHE A 66 -20.61 1.06 -9.17
CA PHE A 66 -21.19 -0.28 -9.28
C PHE A 66 -20.88 -0.93 -10.64
N ALA A 67 -20.12 -0.27 -11.51
CA ALA A 67 -19.87 -0.73 -12.87
C ALA A 67 -19.19 -2.10 -12.94
N ASP A 68 -18.37 -2.42 -11.93
CA ASP A 68 -17.65 -3.69 -11.84
C ASP A 68 -18.45 -4.77 -11.06
N GLY A 69 -19.74 -4.52 -10.81
CA GLY A 69 -20.63 -5.44 -10.09
C GLY A 69 -20.45 -5.47 -8.56
N GLY A 70 -19.55 -4.64 -8.02
CA GLY A 70 -19.38 -4.44 -6.58
C GLY A 70 -20.49 -3.60 -5.95
N ASP A 71 -20.52 -3.57 -4.61
CA ASP A 71 -21.38 -2.70 -3.79
C ASP A 71 -20.51 -1.75 -2.94
N GLU A 72 -19.46 -1.19 -3.57
CA GLU A 72 -18.50 -0.29 -2.92
C GLU A 72 -18.90 1.17 -3.14
N TYR A 73 -19.10 1.92 -2.06
CA TYR A 73 -19.34 3.37 -2.12
C TYR A 73 -18.01 4.09 -1.95
N LEU A 74 -17.56 4.80 -2.99
CA LEU A 74 -16.33 5.58 -2.95
C LEU A 74 -16.58 6.95 -2.32
N SER A 75 -16.75 6.97 -1.00
CA SER A 75 -17.18 8.17 -0.26
C SER A 75 -16.20 9.35 -0.31
N TYR A 76 -14.94 9.11 -0.67
CA TYR A 76 -13.88 10.12 -0.72
C TYR A 76 -13.28 10.29 -2.13
N ALA A 77 -13.87 9.65 -3.16
CA ALA A 77 -13.39 9.77 -4.52
C ALA A 77 -14.43 10.52 -5.37
N ASP A 78 -14.04 11.69 -5.87
CA ASP A 78 -14.78 12.40 -6.91
C ASP A 78 -14.64 11.68 -8.27
N ALA A 79 -15.30 12.21 -9.30
CA ALA A 79 -15.25 11.63 -10.63
C ALA A 79 -13.82 11.52 -11.19
N ALA A 80 -12.97 12.51 -10.92
CA ALA A 80 -11.60 12.54 -11.41
C ALA A 80 -10.73 11.46 -10.73
N SER A 81 -10.79 11.37 -9.40
CA SER A 81 -10.11 10.32 -8.63
C SER A 81 -10.60 8.93 -9.02
N THR A 82 -11.91 8.78 -9.25
CA THR A 82 -12.51 7.51 -9.70
C THR A 82 -11.99 7.10 -11.08
N ALA A 83 -11.82 8.05 -12.00
CA ALA A 83 -11.24 7.79 -13.32
C ALA A 83 -9.79 7.30 -13.21
N VAL A 84 -8.97 7.94 -12.38
CA VAL A 84 -7.58 7.51 -12.13
C VAL A 84 -7.55 6.10 -11.54
N MET A 85 -8.37 5.80 -10.52
CA MET A 85 -8.43 4.46 -9.93
C MET A 85 -8.82 3.38 -10.95
N ARG A 86 -9.79 3.66 -11.83
CA ARG A 86 -10.18 2.74 -12.90
C ARG A 86 -9.06 2.51 -13.90
N LYS A 87 -8.34 3.56 -14.28
CA LYS A 87 -7.17 3.47 -15.16
C LYS A 87 -6.09 2.59 -14.55
N ILE A 88 -5.83 2.74 -13.25
CA ILE A 88 -4.89 1.90 -12.51
C ILE A 88 -5.34 0.42 -12.55
N VAL A 89 -6.60 0.15 -12.27
CA VAL A 89 -7.16 -1.22 -12.31
C VAL A 89 -7.12 -1.80 -13.71
N ALA A 90 -7.49 -1.04 -14.74
CA ALA A 90 -7.49 -1.48 -16.13
C ALA A 90 -6.09 -1.81 -16.67
N ALA A 91 -5.06 -1.08 -16.22
CA ALA A 91 -3.67 -1.35 -16.57
C ALA A 91 -3.07 -2.50 -15.75
N GLY A 92 -3.65 -2.84 -14.60
CA GLY A 92 -3.08 -3.80 -13.64
C GLY A 92 -3.73 -5.19 -13.68
N LYS A 93 -3.02 -6.15 -13.08
CA LYS A 93 -3.59 -7.42 -12.63
C LYS A 93 -3.46 -7.52 -11.11
N PRO A 94 -4.36 -8.24 -10.42
CA PRO A 94 -4.21 -8.50 -8.99
C PRO A 94 -2.83 -9.08 -8.68
N LEU A 95 -2.11 -8.50 -7.72
CA LEU A 95 -0.79 -8.97 -7.29
C LEU A 95 -0.76 -10.47 -6.97
N GLY A 96 -1.85 -11.00 -6.39
CA GLY A 96 -1.99 -12.42 -6.06
C GLY A 96 -2.01 -13.36 -7.26
N GLU A 97 -2.22 -12.86 -8.49
CA GLU A 97 -2.09 -13.65 -9.71
C GLU A 97 -0.64 -13.76 -10.20
N MET A 98 0.24 -12.85 -9.75
CA MET A 98 1.62 -12.76 -10.22
C MET A 98 2.65 -13.11 -9.16
N ALA A 99 2.28 -13.04 -7.88
CA ALA A 99 3.14 -13.37 -6.76
C ALA A 99 2.35 -14.05 -5.64
N ASP A 100 3.01 -15.00 -4.98
CA ASP A 100 2.45 -15.65 -3.81
C ASP A 100 2.73 -14.83 -2.56
N VAL A 101 1.66 -14.35 -1.92
CA VAL A 101 1.72 -13.49 -0.75
C VAL A 101 1.08 -14.20 0.43
N GLN A 102 1.75 -14.18 1.58
CA GLN A 102 1.22 -14.78 2.81
C GLN A 102 1.64 -14.01 4.06
N ARG A 103 0.73 -13.95 5.04
CA ARG A 103 1.01 -13.38 6.38
C ARG A 103 1.90 -14.30 7.20
N GLY A 104 2.66 -13.72 8.13
CA GLY A 104 3.40 -14.47 9.14
C GLY A 104 2.51 -15.23 10.13
N VAL A 105 3.15 -15.88 11.11
CA VAL A 105 2.47 -16.82 12.02
C VAL A 105 1.83 -16.15 13.23
N THR A 106 0.96 -16.91 13.91
CA THR A 106 0.43 -16.61 15.25
C THR A 106 0.18 -17.91 16.02
N PRO A 107 0.39 -17.97 17.35
CA PRO A 107 1.02 -16.94 18.19
C PRO A 107 2.49 -16.71 17.82
N PHE A 108 3.07 -15.59 18.28
CA PHE A 108 4.45 -15.21 17.96
C PHE A 108 5.29 -15.06 19.24
N ASN A 109 5.40 -16.16 19.98
CA ASN A 109 6.10 -16.20 21.26
C ASN A 109 7.60 -16.37 21.01
N LEU A 110 8.37 -15.39 21.46
CA LEU A 110 9.80 -15.30 21.17
C LEU A 110 10.65 -15.67 22.37
N THR A 111 11.79 -16.28 22.08
CA THR A 111 12.82 -16.69 23.04
C THR A 111 14.16 -16.11 22.63
N GLU A 112 15.03 -15.80 23.60
CA GLU A 112 16.37 -15.26 23.31
C GLU A 112 17.33 -16.31 22.77
N LYS A 113 17.13 -17.57 23.17
CA LYS A 113 17.93 -18.73 22.75
C LYS A 113 17.02 -19.81 22.16
N PRO A 114 17.54 -20.70 21.30
CA PRO A 114 16.80 -21.88 20.86
C PRO A 114 16.39 -22.71 22.06
N THR A 115 15.10 -23.07 22.14
CA THR A 115 14.54 -23.87 23.24
C THR A 115 14.09 -25.25 22.78
N HIS A 116 13.97 -25.45 21.47
CA HIS A 116 13.47 -26.67 20.85
C HIS A 116 14.28 -26.96 19.58
N SER A 117 14.30 -28.22 19.12
CA SER A 117 14.86 -28.57 17.80
C SER A 117 14.12 -27.88 16.64
N THR A 118 12.88 -27.49 16.86
CA THR A 118 12.01 -26.74 15.95
C THR A 118 12.17 -25.22 16.12
N SER A 119 13.10 -24.75 16.95
CA SER A 119 13.40 -23.32 17.05
C SER A 119 13.96 -22.79 15.73
N ARG A 120 13.39 -21.68 15.25
CA ARG A 120 13.82 -20.97 14.04
C ARG A 120 14.12 -19.52 14.37
N PRO A 121 15.10 -18.88 13.69
CA PRO A 121 15.33 -17.45 13.83
C PRO A 121 14.04 -16.67 13.56
N ALA A 122 13.77 -15.65 14.36
CA ALA A 122 12.57 -14.83 14.26
C ALA A 122 12.91 -13.36 14.00
N PHE A 123 11.91 -12.61 13.55
CA PHE A 123 12.00 -11.17 13.34
C PHE A 123 11.32 -10.39 14.45
N ARG A 124 12.06 -9.47 15.10
CA ARG A 124 11.54 -8.52 16.10
C ARG A 124 11.94 -7.06 15.78
N GLY A 125 12.38 -6.81 14.55
CA GLY A 125 12.92 -5.53 14.14
C GLY A 125 11.90 -4.58 13.52
N LYS A 126 12.37 -3.70 12.65
CA LYS A 126 11.57 -2.67 11.97
C LYS A 126 11.69 -2.80 10.46
N VAL A 127 10.56 -2.67 9.78
CA VAL A 127 10.46 -2.54 8.32
C VAL A 127 9.97 -1.14 7.98
N ARG A 128 10.69 -0.47 7.09
CA ARG A 128 10.28 0.76 6.39
C ARG A 128 10.51 0.57 4.89
N ARG A 129 10.04 1.52 4.07
CA ARG A 129 10.37 1.57 2.63
C ARG A 129 11.87 1.39 2.44
N TYR A 130 12.25 0.32 1.74
CA TYR A 130 13.63 -0.02 1.38
C TYR A 130 14.60 -0.28 2.55
N VAL A 131 14.16 -0.18 3.81
CA VAL A 131 15.02 -0.31 5.00
C VAL A 131 14.54 -1.44 5.89
N PHE A 132 15.45 -2.37 6.16
CA PHE A 132 15.24 -3.50 7.04
C PHE A 132 16.20 -3.42 8.23
N GLU A 133 15.63 -3.25 9.43
CA GLU A 133 16.36 -3.37 10.69
C GLU A 133 15.96 -4.70 11.33
N ARG A 134 16.90 -5.64 11.49
CA ARG A 134 16.57 -7.00 11.98
C ARG A 134 16.08 -7.04 13.43
N GLY A 135 16.60 -6.14 14.27
CA GLY A 135 16.50 -6.22 15.73
C GLY A 135 17.41 -7.31 16.32
N ASP A 136 17.33 -7.48 17.64
CA ASP A 136 18.13 -8.48 18.36
C ASP A 136 17.79 -9.90 17.92
N GLN A 137 18.79 -10.78 18.02
CA GLN A 137 18.60 -12.19 17.72
C GLN A 137 17.56 -12.79 18.67
N CYS A 138 16.59 -13.48 18.09
CA CYS A 138 15.55 -14.19 18.82
C CYS A 138 15.03 -15.36 18.00
N PHE A 139 14.31 -16.26 18.66
CA PHE A 139 13.83 -17.51 18.09
C PHE A 139 12.36 -17.73 18.42
N ILE A 140 11.67 -18.43 17.53
CA ILE A 140 10.31 -18.94 17.74
C ILE A 140 10.31 -20.46 17.61
N ARG A 141 9.49 -21.13 18.42
CA ARG A 141 9.17 -22.55 18.22
C ARG A 141 8.27 -22.68 16.99
N PHE A 142 8.76 -23.32 15.93
CA PHE A 142 8.06 -23.44 14.65
C PHE A 142 7.64 -24.89 14.40
N ASP A 143 6.52 -25.29 15.00
CA ASP A 143 5.93 -26.61 14.82
C ASP A 143 4.40 -26.59 14.95
N ARG A 144 3.79 -27.77 15.14
CA ARG A 144 2.34 -27.96 15.23
C ARG A 144 1.69 -27.22 16.40
N SER A 145 2.45 -26.64 17.33
CA SER A 145 1.90 -25.77 18.38
C SER A 145 1.45 -24.40 17.88
N LEU A 146 1.79 -24.01 16.64
CA LEU A 146 1.30 -22.77 16.04
C LEU A 146 -0.19 -22.92 15.69
N ALA A 147 -1.00 -21.95 16.11
CA ALA A 147 -2.44 -21.94 15.83
C ALA A 147 -2.74 -21.72 14.34
N GLU A 148 -1.93 -20.88 13.69
CA GLU A 148 -2.05 -20.62 12.26
C GLU A 148 -0.72 -20.90 11.54
N PRO A 149 -0.31 -22.17 11.40
CA PRO A 149 0.96 -22.52 10.77
C PRO A 149 0.96 -22.06 9.31
N LYS A 150 2.16 -21.73 8.80
CA LYS A 150 2.37 -21.34 7.41
C LYS A 150 3.50 -22.20 6.82
N PRO A 151 3.45 -22.53 5.53
CA PRO A 151 4.56 -23.22 4.88
C PRO A 151 5.90 -22.51 5.10
N GLU A 152 6.95 -23.26 5.43
CA GLU A 152 8.26 -22.68 5.81
C GLU A 152 8.84 -21.79 4.70
N ARG A 153 8.54 -22.09 3.43
CA ARG A 153 8.96 -21.29 2.25
C ARG A 153 8.67 -19.79 2.34
N TYR A 154 7.68 -19.36 3.12
CA TYR A 154 7.39 -17.92 3.31
C TYR A 154 8.39 -17.20 4.24
N PHE A 155 9.29 -17.95 4.86
CA PHE A 155 10.27 -17.48 5.84
C PHE A 155 11.71 -17.70 5.38
N LEU A 156 11.91 -18.23 4.17
CA LEU A 156 13.22 -18.59 3.64
C LEU A 156 13.64 -17.66 2.50
N GLY A 157 14.93 -17.38 2.45
CA GLY A 157 15.61 -16.80 1.29
C GLY A 157 15.07 -15.45 0.81
N LEU A 158 15.27 -15.24 -0.49
CA LEU A 158 14.88 -14.03 -1.22
C LEU A 158 13.36 -13.85 -1.25
N ARG A 159 12.88 -12.76 -0.66
CA ARG A 159 11.47 -12.35 -0.66
C ARG A 159 11.33 -10.86 -0.39
N LEU A 160 10.15 -10.30 -0.62
CA LEU A 160 9.78 -8.99 -0.06
C LEU A 160 9.01 -9.19 1.24
N LEU A 161 9.21 -8.28 2.19
CA LEU A 161 8.31 -8.08 3.32
C LEU A 161 7.49 -6.83 3.09
N LEU A 162 6.17 -6.93 3.20
CA LEU A 162 5.25 -5.80 3.29
C LEU A 162 4.69 -5.73 4.71
N ARG A 163 4.85 -4.58 5.35
CA ARG A 163 4.29 -4.33 6.67
C ARG A 163 2.78 -4.07 6.57
N GLU A 164 2.00 -4.73 7.43
CA GLU A 164 0.54 -4.57 7.50
C GLU A 164 0.14 -3.13 7.89
N LEU A 165 0.87 -2.50 8.81
CA LEU A 165 0.61 -1.14 9.26
C LEU A 165 1.28 -0.11 8.34
N ILE A 166 0.47 0.79 7.79
CA ILE A 166 0.88 1.89 6.90
C ILE A 166 1.55 3.00 7.72
N SER A 167 2.53 3.70 7.14
CA SER A 167 3.22 4.79 7.84
C SER A 167 2.29 5.99 8.10
N ARG A 168 2.72 6.90 8.98
CA ARG A 168 2.02 8.18 9.20
C ARG A 168 2.10 9.13 8.00
N GLN A 169 3.03 8.86 7.07
CA GLN A 169 3.12 9.49 5.77
C GLN A 169 2.16 8.88 4.76
N PHE A 170 1.29 7.94 5.19
CA PHE A 170 0.34 7.22 4.35
C PHE A 170 1.02 6.49 3.19
N GLN A 171 2.15 5.83 3.46
CA GLN A 171 2.87 5.07 2.46
C GLN A 171 2.92 3.60 2.83
N LEU A 172 2.70 2.73 1.85
CA LEU A 172 3.04 1.30 1.95
C LEU A 172 4.53 1.15 2.30
N GLN A 173 4.85 0.13 3.08
CA GLN A 173 6.20 -0.07 3.64
C GLN A 173 6.69 -1.47 3.27
N ALA A 174 7.36 -1.59 2.14
CA ALA A 174 7.97 -2.84 1.68
C ALA A 174 9.50 -2.78 1.62
N VAL A 175 10.15 -3.93 1.81
CA VAL A 175 11.60 -4.10 1.72
C VAL A 175 11.97 -5.48 1.22
N LYS A 176 13.10 -5.59 0.52
CA LYS A 176 13.69 -6.87 0.09
C LYS A 176 14.54 -7.49 1.21
N VAL A 177 14.40 -8.79 1.44
CA VAL A 177 15.19 -9.56 2.39
C VAL A 177 15.67 -10.86 1.77
N THR A 178 16.81 -11.37 2.23
CA THR A 178 17.42 -12.62 1.73
C THR A 178 17.70 -13.65 2.82
N ALA A 179 17.61 -13.26 4.10
CA ALA A 179 17.89 -14.14 5.22
C ALA A 179 16.67 -14.99 5.63
N ASP A 180 16.93 -16.13 6.26
CA ASP A 180 15.91 -17.02 6.80
C ASP A 180 15.43 -16.54 8.16
N PHE A 181 14.12 -16.33 8.29
CA PHE A 181 13.46 -16.00 9.55
C PHE A 181 11.94 -15.98 9.48
N VAL A 182 11.35 -16.39 10.60
CA VAL A 182 9.90 -16.35 10.81
C VAL A 182 9.45 -14.94 11.16
N THR A 183 8.34 -14.51 10.57
CA THR A 183 7.66 -13.25 10.87
C THR A 183 6.31 -13.49 11.54
N ASN A 184 5.79 -12.49 12.23
CA ASN A 184 4.43 -12.50 12.79
C ASN A 184 3.41 -12.01 11.75
N LYS A 185 2.12 -12.03 12.12
CA LYS A 185 1.03 -11.58 11.25
C LYS A 185 1.09 -10.12 10.79
N SER A 186 1.91 -9.26 11.40
CA SER A 186 2.05 -7.87 10.96
C SER A 186 2.97 -7.70 9.76
N MET A 187 3.58 -8.79 9.28
CA MET A 187 4.34 -8.83 8.03
C MET A 187 3.69 -9.80 7.05
N GLN A 188 3.69 -9.42 5.78
CA GLN A 188 3.34 -10.26 4.66
C GLN A 188 4.60 -10.55 3.84
N SER A 189 4.88 -11.82 3.60
CA SER A 189 5.96 -12.26 2.71
C SER A 189 5.43 -12.39 1.30
N LEU A 190 6.13 -11.79 0.35
CA LEU A 190 5.87 -11.92 -1.08
C LEU A 190 7.04 -12.67 -1.73
N LEU A 191 6.74 -13.83 -2.31
CA LEU A 191 7.73 -14.74 -2.87
C LEU A 191 7.95 -14.48 -4.38
N PRO A 192 9.16 -14.75 -4.89
CA PRO A 192 9.41 -14.71 -6.32
C PRO A 192 8.58 -15.80 -7.02
N SER A 193 8.15 -15.51 -8.25
CA SER A 193 7.47 -16.45 -9.14
C SER A 193 8.29 -16.60 -10.42
N SER A 194 8.43 -17.82 -10.95
CA SER A 194 9.23 -18.08 -12.16
C SER A 194 8.70 -17.33 -13.38
N ASN A 195 7.39 -17.09 -13.44
CA ASN A 195 6.72 -16.37 -14.52
C ASN A 195 6.39 -14.91 -14.13
N GLY A 196 6.77 -14.48 -12.93
CA GLY A 196 6.51 -13.13 -12.45
C GLY A 196 7.58 -12.11 -12.89
N PRO A 197 7.29 -10.80 -12.78
CA PRO A 197 8.30 -9.76 -12.75
C PRO A 197 9.33 -9.96 -11.63
N ASP A 198 10.46 -9.27 -11.74
CA ASP A 198 11.48 -9.25 -10.68
C ASP A 198 10.91 -8.69 -9.35
N LEU A 199 11.43 -9.16 -8.22
CA LEU A 199 11.01 -8.64 -6.92
C LEU A 199 11.33 -7.15 -6.74
N ASN A 200 12.40 -6.65 -7.34
CA ASN A 200 12.71 -5.23 -7.35
C ASN A 200 11.66 -4.44 -8.14
N TYR A 201 11.11 -4.99 -9.23
CA TYR A 201 10.00 -4.36 -9.93
C TYR A 201 8.77 -4.24 -9.03
N PHE A 202 8.37 -5.34 -8.37
CA PHE A 202 7.28 -5.30 -7.39
C PHE A 202 7.56 -4.32 -6.25
N LEU A 203 8.79 -4.28 -5.74
CA LEU A 203 9.19 -3.40 -4.65
C LEU A 203 9.05 -1.92 -5.03
N GLY A 204 9.51 -1.53 -6.22
CA GLY A 204 9.37 -0.16 -6.73
C GLY A 204 7.91 0.25 -6.89
N VAL A 205 7.09 -0.59 -7.52
CA VAL A 205 5.66 -0.31 -7.69
C VAL A 205 4.92 -0.26 -6.36
N ILE A 206 5.13 -1.22 -5.45
CA ILE A 206 4.45 -1.26 -4.14
C ILE A 206 4.84 -0.07 -3.27
N ASN A 207 6.12 0.33 -3.27
CA ASN A 207 6.57 1.48 -2.49
C ASN A 207 6.23 2.83 -3.14
N SER A 208 5.72 2.85 -4.38
CA SER A 208 5.39 4.09 -5.09
C SER A 208 4.26 4.88 -4.43
N ARG A 209 4.24 6.17 -4.74
CA ARG A 209 3.18 7.08 -4.32
C ARG A 209 1.83 6.72 -4.95
N LEU A 210 1.82 6.30 -6.21
CA LEU A 210 0.60 5.88 -6.92
C LEU A 210 -0.08 4.70 -6.20
N MET A 211 0.68 3.67 -5.84
CA MET A 211 0.11 2.48 -5.20
C MET A 211 -0.40 2.77 -3.79
N SER A 212 0.33 3.60 -3.04
CA SER A 212 -0.11 4.07 -1.72
C SER A 212 -1.41 4.90 -1.84
N TRP A 213 -1.46 5.85 -2.78
CA TRP A 213 -2.64 6.67 -3.06
C TRP A 213 -3.86 5.80 -3.44
N TYR A 214 -3.68 4.85 -4.36
CA TYR A 214 -4.74 3.94 -4.79
C TYR A 214 -5.30 3.15 -3.60
N PHE A 215 -4.42 2.55 -2.79
CA PHE A 215 -4.82 1.77 -1.63
C PHE A 215 -5.62 2.61 -0.63
N LEU A 216 -5.16 3.82 -0.32
CA LEU A 216 -5.84 4.71 0.64
C LEU A 216 -7.20 5.18 0.16
N ARG A 217 -7.35 5.49 -1.14
CA ARG A 217 -8.62 5.93 -1.72
C ARG A 217 -9.67 4.81 -1.73
N ARG A 218 -9.24 3.55 -1.81
CA ARG A 218 -10.13 2.39 -1.78
C ARG A 218 -10.50 1.92 -0.37
N SER A 219 -9.59 2.02 0.59
CA SER A 219 -9.80 1.43 1.92
C SER A 219 -10.33 2.45 2.94
N ASN A 220 -11.60 2.31 3.32
CA ASN A 220 -12.22 3.08 4.41
C ASN A 220 -11.49 2.88 5.77
N VAL A 221 -10.85 1.73 5.97
CA VAL A 221 -10.01 1.46 7.16
C VAL A 221 -8.71 2.26 7.08
N ALA A 222 -8.17 2.45 5.87
CA ALA A 222 -6.97 3.24 5.67
C ALA A 222 -7.19 4.77 5.73
N GLN A 223 -8.46 5.19 5.63
CA GLN A 223 -8.87 6.59 5.86
C GLN A 223 -8.98 6.96 7.35
N ARG A 224 -9.10 5.98 8.26
CA ARG A 224 -9.07 6.26 9.72
C ARG A 224 -7.71 6.83 10.08
N ASP A 225 -7.71 7.97 10.78
CA ASP A 225 -6.49 8.70 11.14
C ASP A 225 -5.53 7.87 12.02
N ASP A 226 -6.09 6.90 12.74
CA ASP A 226 -5.33 6.02 13.63
C ASP A 226 -5.06 4.65 13.01
N PHE A 227 -3.81 4.48 12.57
CA PHE A 227 -3.19 3.21 12.17
C PHE A 227 -3.84 2.51 10.96
N PRO A 228 -3.79 3.14 9.76
CA PRO A 228 -4.16 2.48 8.51
C PRO A 228 -3.43 1.13 8.35
N LYS A 229 -4.16 0.11 7.90
CA LYS A 229 -3.62 -1.24 7.70
C LYS A 229 -4.03 -1.80 6.34
N ILE A 230 -3.11 -2.47 5.67
CA ILE A 230 -3.37 -3.27 4.48
C ILE A 230 -3.45 -4.76 4.87
N VAL A 231 -4.62 -5.36 4.74
CA VAL A 231 -4.81 -6.78 5.03
C VAL A 231 -4.42 -7.65 3.83
N LEU A 232 -4.22 -8.95 4.04
CA LEU A 232 -3.76 -9.89 3.01
C LEU A 232 -4.63 -9.89 1.74
N LYS A 233 -5.96 -9.79 1.89
CA LYS A 233 -6.88 -9.73 0.75
C LYS A 233 -6.62 -8.47 -0.09
N GLU A 234 -6.44 -7.32 0.57
CA GLU A 234 -6.17 -6.05 -0.11
C GLU A 234 -4.81 -6.07 -0.80
N THR A 235 -3.76 -6.60 -0.14
CA THR A 235 -2.43 -6.78 -0.75
C THR A 235 -2.50 -7.63 -2.01
N ARG A 236 -3.18 -8.77 -1.97
CA ARG A 236 -3.35 -9.65 -3.14
C ARG A 236 -4.18 -9.01 -4.26
N SER A 237 -5.05 -8.05 -3.94
CA SER A 237 -5.87 -7.32 -4.91
C SER A 237 -5.22 -6.05 -5.48
N LEU A 238 -4.01 -5.67 -5.03
CA LEU A 238 -3.34 -4.50 -5.57
C LEU A 238 -3.15 -4.66 -7.10
N PRO A 239 -3.61 -3.69 -7.90
CA PRO A 239 -3.53 -3.75 -9.36
C PRO A 239 -2.11 -3.42 -9.82
N ILE A 240 -1.27 -4.44 -9.99
CA ILE A 240 0.11 -4.26 -10.45
C ILE A 240 0.14 -4.41 -11.97
N ARG A 241 0.74 -3.44 -12.69
CA ARG A 241 0.95 -3.55 -14.14
C ARG A 241 1.83 -4.79 -14.41
N PRO A 242 1.33 -5.83 -15.12
CA PRO A 242 2.19 -6.95 -15.54
C PRO A 242 3.31 -6.44 -16.45
N ILE A 243 4.29 -7.27 -16.80
CA ILE A 243 5.32 -6.91 -17.79
C ILE A 243 5.23 -7.88 -18.95
N ASP A 244 5.06 -7.35 -20.16
CA ASP A 244 5.20 -8.12 -21.39
C ASP A 244 6.68 -8.20 -21.78
N ARG A 245 7.29 -9.37 -21.56
CA ARG A 245 8.71 -9.57 -21.85
C ARG A 245 9.03 -9.58 -23.35
N SER A 246 8.01 -9.75 -24.19
CA SER A 246 8.15 -9.71 -25.65
C SER A 246 8.13 -8.29 -26.22
N ASP A 247 7.53 -7.34 -25.49
CA ASP A 247 7.60 -5.91 -25.81
C ASP A 247 8.91 -5.32 -25.29
N HIS A 248 9.75 -4.85 -26.22
CA HIS A 248 11.02 -4.20 -25.89
C HIS A 248 10.86 -2.97 -25.01
N ALA A 249 9.80 -2.18 -25.20
CA ALA A 249 9.53 -1.00 -24.39
C ALA A 249 9.14 -1.38 -22.96
N ASP A 250 8.29 -2.40 -22.79
CA ASP A 250 7.89 -2.89 -21.47
C ASP A 250 9.06 -3.52 -20.72
N LYS A 251 9.88 -4.30 -21.41
CA LYS A 251 11.12 -4.85 -20.85
C LYS A 251 12.08 -3.74 -20.41
N SER A 252 12.28 -2.70 -21.22
CA SER A 252 13.13 -1.57 -20.87
C SER A 252 12.64 -0.82 -19.63
N ARG A 253 11.32 -0.59 -19.50
CA ARG A 253 10.72 0.01 -18.30
C ARG A 253 10.92 -0.88 -17.06
N HIS A 254 10.72 -2.19 -17.19
CA HIS A 254 10.99 -3.15 -16.12
C HIS A 254 12.45 -3.08 -15.67
N ASP A 255 13.41 -3.20 -16.59
CA ASP A 255 14.84 -3.25 -16.28
C ASP A 255 15.31 -1.92 -15.66
N ARG A 256 14.75 -0.78 -16.11
CA ARG A 256 14.96 0.52 -15.48
C ARG A 256 14.45 0.56 -14.05
N MET A 257 13.24 0.06 -13.78
CA MET A 257 12.69 -0.02 -12.42
C MET A 257 13.58 -0.87 -11.51
N VAL A 258 14.01 -2.04 -11.99
CA VAL A 258 14.91 -2.93 -11.25
C VAL A 258 16.19 -2.20 -10.86
N LYS A 259 16.84 -1.53 -11.82
CA LYS A 259 18.07 -0.76 -11.57
C LYS A 259 17.88 0.36 -10.55
N LEU A 260 16.81 1.16 -10.67
CA LEU A 260 16.51 2.24 -9.72
C LEU A 260 16.31 1.70 -8.29
N VAL A 261 15.62 0.57 -8.15
CA VAL A 261 15.39 -0.05 -6.85
C VAL A 261 16.68 -0.65 -6.27
N GLU A 262 17.57 -1.18 -7.10
CA GLU A 262 18.90 -1.64 -6.66
C GLU A 262 19.75 -0.47 -6.14
N GLU A 263 19.77 0.65 -6.87
CA GLU A 263 20.45 1.88 -6.45
C GLU A 263 19.84 2.41 -5.14
N MET A 264 18.51 2.42 -5.02
CA MET A 264 17.78 2.81 -3.81
C MET A 264 18.21 1.97 -2.60
N LEU A 265 18.25 0.64 -2.74
CA LEU A 265 18.64 -0.27 -1.66
C LEU A 265 20.10 -0.07 -1.24
N GLU A 266 21.01 0.11 -2.20
CA GLU A 266 22.43 0.31 -1.91
C GLU A 266 22.68 1.68 -1.24
N MET A 267 21.98 2.73 -1.66
CA MET A 267 22.06 4.04 -0.99
C MET A 267 21.55 4.00 0.44
N HIS A 268 20.45 3.29 0.71
CA HIS A 268 19.96 3.12 2.08
C HIS A 268 20.94 2.34 2.96
N LYS A 269 21.63 1.33 2.40
CA LYS A 269 22.69 0.60 3.09
C LYS A 269 23.86 1.52 3.44
N LYS A 270 24.33 2.33 2.48
CA LYS A 270 25.38 3.34 2.70
C LYS A 270 24.96 4.37 3.75
N LEU A 271 23.73 4.84 3.70
CA LEU A 271 23.19 5.82 4.65
C LEU A 271 23.21 5.29 6.09
N GLY A 272 22.89 4.00 6.27
CA GLY A 272 22.90 3.35 7.59
C GLY A 272 24.28 3.29 8.26
N VAL A 273 25.38 3.39 7.49
CA VAL A 273 26.76 3.33 8.01
C VAL A 273 27.53 4.65 7.85
N ALA A 274 26.93 5.66 7.23
CA ALA A 274 27.55 6.96 6.99
C ALA A 274 27.89 7.66 8.32
N LYS A 275 29.11 8.21 8.40
CA LYS A 275 29.64 8.78 9.65
C LYS A 275 29.53 10.30 9.68
N THR A 276 29.61 10.96 8.52
CA THR A 276 29.60 12.43 8.46
C THR A 276 28.20 12.97 8.11
N PRO A 277 27.84 14.16 8.61
CA PRO A 277 26.60 14.84 8.20
C PRO A 277 26.54 15.10 6.69
N GLN A 278 27.66 15.47 6.06
CA GLN A 278 27.70 15.77 4.62
C GLN A 278 27.39 14.53 3.77
N GLU A 279 27.95 13.36 4.11
CA GLU A 279 27.65 12.10 3.43
C GLU A 279 26.16 11.75 3.55
N LYS A 280 25.60 11.87 4.76
CA LYS A 280 24.18 11.61 5.01
C LYS A 280 23.28 12.49 4.15
N THR A 281 23.50 13.81 4.16
CA THR A 281 22.71 14.75 3.36
C THR A 281 22.84 14.48 1.86
N SER A 282 24.02 14.09 1.38
CA SER A 282 24.22 13.72 -0.03
C SER A 282 23.41 12.47 -0.40
N LEU A 283 23.47 11.42 0.43
CA LEU A 283 22.71 10.18 0.21
C LEU A 283 21.20 10.41 0.31
N GLU A 284 20.74 11.19 1.28
CA GLU A 284 19.31 11.55 1.43
C GLU A 284 18.77 12.26 0.19
N ARG A 285 19.55 13.18 -0.40
CA ARG A 285 19.18 13.86 -1.65
C ARG A 285 19.12 12.89 -2.83
N GLN A 286 20.07 11.97 -2.95
CA GLN A 286 20.08 10.96 -4.02
C GLN A 286 18.92 9.97 -3.87
N ILE A 287 18.60 9.57 -2.63
CA ILE A 287 17.43 8.74 -2.31
C ILE A 287 16.15 9.47 -2.71
N ALA A 288 15.99 10.74 -2.33
CA ALA A 288 14.80 11.52 -2.71
C ALA A 288 14.65 11.65 -4.23
N ALA A 289 15.74 11.94 -4.95
CA ALA A 289 15.72 12.04 -6.40
C ALA A 289 15.37 10.70 -7.07
N THR A 290 15.90 9.59 -6.55
CA THR A 290 15.60 8.24 -7.06
C THR A 290 14.15 7.85 -6.77
N ASP A 291 13.61 8.25 -5.61
CA ASP A 291 12.20 8.04 -5.27
C ASP A 291 11.28 8.74 -6.28
N THR A 292 11.60 10.00 -6.64
CA THR A 292 10.88 10.74 -7.68
C THR A 292 11.00 10.07 -9.06
N GLN A 293 12.17 9.51 -9.40
CA GLN A 293 12.35 8.77 -10.65
C GLN A 293 11.53 7.48 -10.70
N ILE A 294 11.44 6.76 -9.57
CA ILE A 294 10.58 5.58 -9.43
C ILE A 294 9.11 5.99 -9.59
N ASP A 295 8.66 7.04 -8.91
CA ASP A 295 7.27 7.51 -9.01
C ASP A 295 6.91 7.93 -10.44
N GLY A 296 7.80 8.68 -11.12
CA GLY A 296 7.62 9.04 -12.53
C GLY A 296 7.50 7.82 -13.44
N LEU A 297 8.38 6.84 -13.28
CA LEU A 297 8.32 5.59 -14.05
C LEU A 297 7.04 4.79 -13.76
N VAL A 298 6.54 4.81 -12.51
CA VAL A 298 5.25 4.21 -12.18
C VAL A 298 4.12 4.97 -12.85
N TYR A 299 4.09 6.30 -12.85
CA TYR A 299 3.06 7.04 -13.58
C TYR A 299 3.06 6.69 -15.07
N ASP A 300 4.23 6.58 -15.69
CA ASP A 300 4.39 6.16 -17.09
C ASP A 300 3.85 4.74 -17.34
N LEU A 301 4.15 3.78 -16.45
CA LEU A 301 3.69 2.39 -16.55
C LEU A 301 2.17 2.27 -16.55
N TYR A 302 1.49 3.16 -15.83
CA TYR A 302 0.03 3.24 -15.76
C TYR A 302 -0.57 4.28 -16.73
N GLY A 303 0.28 4.94 -17.52
CA GLY A 303 -0.09 5.89 -18.57
C GLY A 303 -0.75 7.16 -18.04
N LEU A 304 -0.42 7.60 -16.82
CA LEU A 304 -1.05 8.78 -16.21
C LEU A 304 -0.67 10.07 -16.95
N THR A 305 -1.64 10.99 -17.10
CA THR A 305 -1.41 12.33 -17.62
C THR A 305 -0.93 13.29 -16.52
N GLU A 306 -0.41 14.46 -16.88
CA GLU A 306 -0.01 15.47 -15.90
C GLU A 306 -1.12 15.87 -14.93
N ASP A 307 -2.36 15.98 -15.41
CA ASP A 307 -3.50 16.33 -14.57
C ASP A 307 -3.90 15.18 -13.64
N GLU A 308 -3.79 13.94 -14.10
CA GLU A 308 -3.98 12.78 -13.24
C GLU A 308 -2.87 12.67 -12.19
N ILE A 309 -1.61 12.97 -12.54
CA ILE A 309 -0.49 13.02 -11.61
C ILE A 309 -0.76 14.07 -10.52
N LYS A 310 -1.24 15.27 -10.87
CA LYS A 310 -1.63 16.30 -9.89
C LYS A 310 -2.71 15.82 -8.92
N ILE A 311 -3.66 14.99 -9.36
CA ILE A 311 -4.68 14.39 -8.48
C ILE A 311 -4.03 13.44 -7.48
N VAL A 312 -3.10 12.61 -7.94
CA VAL A 312 -2.36 11.73 -7.04
C VAL A 312 -1.53 12.60 -6.08
N GLU A 313 -0.86 13.66 -6.58
CA GLU A 313 0.09 14.57 -5.88
C GLU A 313 -0.57 15.57 -4.95
N GLY A 314 -1.87 15.75 -5.10
CA GLY A 314 -2.69 16.58 -4.26
C GLY A 314 -2.71 16.13 -2.80
N PRO A 315 -3.16 17.02 -1.89
CA PRO A 315 -3.33 16.70 -0.49
C PRO A 315 -4.31 15.50 -0.30
N PRO A 316 -4.06 14.65 0.71
CA PRO A 316 -4.87 13.46 0.97
C PRO A 316 -6.33 13.77 1.30
#